data_AF-A0A7C9B066-F1
#
_entry.id   AF-A0A7C9B066-F1
#
_cell.length_a   1.000
_cell.length_b   1.000
_cell.length_c   1.000
_cell.angle_alpha   90.00
_cell.angle_beta   90.00
_cell.angle_gamma   90.00
#
_symmetry.space_group_name_H-M   'P 1'
#
loop_
_entity.id
_entity.type
_entity.pdbx_description
1 polymer ?
#
loop_
_entity_poly.entity_id
_entity_poly.type
_entity_poly.pdbx_seq_one_letter_code
_entity_poly.pdbx_strand_id
1 'polypeptide(L)'
;AKMFEKVIGTDTSTKQLELAPKLPNVTYFLTPPTMSIDELQQTTSISESSLDLVTVAEALHWLDLHNFYAQVKWALKKPNGLIAAWCYTPMPEVNDKVDAVFGP
;
A
#
# COMPACT_ATOMS: atom_id res chain seq x y z
N ALA A 1 2.14 -10.45 -5.28
CA ALA A 1 3.46 -10.44 -5.97
C ALA A 1 3.60 -11.47 -7.09
N LYS A 2 3.21 -12.75 -6.91
CA LYS A 2 3.45 -13.81 -7.91
C LYS A 2 2.81 -13.57 -9.30
N MET A 3 1.77 -12.73 -9.37
CA MET A 3 1.04 -12.42 -10.62
C MET A 3 1.58 -11.21 -11.38
N PHE A 4 2.61 -10.52 -10.87
CA PHE A 4 3.13 -9.27 -11.45
C PHE A 4 4.63 -9.39 -11.69
N GLU A 5 5.11 -8.85 -12.82
CA GLU A 5 6.54 -8.85 -13.16
C GLU A 5 7.38 -7.99 -12.23
N LYS A 6 6.84 -6.85 -11.79
CA LYS A 6 7.47 -5.90 -10.86
C LYS A 6 6.45 -5.42 -9.84
N VAL A 7 6.87 -5.32 -8.59
CA VAL A 7 6.05 -4.84 -7.48
C VAL A 7 6.84 -3.81 -6.69
N ILE A 8 6.19 -2.70 -6.36
CA ILE A 8 6.74 -1.66 -5.50
C ILE A 8 5.92 -1.66 -4.22
N GLY A 9 6.59 -1.82 -3.08
CA GLY A 9 5.99 -1.69 -1.76
C GLY A 9 6.48 -0.42 -1.09
N THR A 10 5.59 0.33 -0.44
CA THR A 10 5.94 1.53 0.31
C THR A 10 5.35 1.44 1.70
N ASP A 11 6.11 1.83 2.73
CA ASP A 11 5.63 1.93 4.10
C ASP A 11 6.33 3.09 4.81
N THR A 12 5.70 3.63 5.84
CA THR A 12 6.29 4.68 6.71
C THR A 12 7.11 4.07 7.85
N SER A 13 6.93 2.79 8.14
CA SER A 13 7.55 2.06 9.24
C SER A 13 8.77 1.29 8.77
N THR A 14 9.95 1.70 9.23
CA THR A 14 11.20 0.95 9.03
C THR A 14 11.09 -0.50 9.52
N LYS A 15 10.42 -0.70 10.65
CA LYS A 15 10.20 -2.04 11.23
C LYS A 15 9.37 -2.95 10.32
N GLN A 16 8.34 -2.42 9.67
CA GLN A 16 7.55 -3.20 8.71
C GLN A 16 8.40 -3.60 7.50
N LEU A 17 9.22 -2.68 6.99
CA LEU A 17 10.11 -2.93 5.86
C LEU A 17 11.22 -3.94 6.18
N GLU A 18 11.77 -3.91 7.40
CA GLU A 18 12.77 -4.87 7.87
C GLU A 18 12.20 -6.30 7.93
N LEU A 19 10.92 -6.44 8.28
CA LEU A 19 10.22 -7.71 8.35
C LEU A 19 9.60 -8.15 7.02
N ALA A 20 9.62 -7.28 6.00
CA ALA A 20 8.97 -7.54 4.72
C ALA A 20 9.64 -8.72 3.99
N PRO A 21 8.86 -9.65 3.39
CA PRO A 21 9.41 -10.78 2.65
C PRO A 21 10.30 -10.32 1.49
N LYS A 22 11.52 -10.86 1.42
CA LYS A 22 12.46 -10.61 0.31
C LYS A 22 12.06 -11.46 -0.89
N LEU A 23 11.43 -10.83 -1.87
CA LEU A 23 10.97 -11.46 -3.10
C LEU A 23 11.74 -10.87 -4.30
N PRO A 24 12.10 -11.69 -5.30
CA PRO A 24 12.99 -11.25 -6.39
C PRO A 24 12.38 -10.15 -7.27
N ASN A 25 11.06 -10.03 -7.31
CA ASN A 25 10.32 -9.07 -8.11
C ASN A 25 9.75 -7.89 -7.30
N VAL A 26 10.12 -7.75 -6.02
CA VAL A 26 9.59 -6.71 -5.14
C VAL A 26 10.71 -5.78 -4.70
N THR A 27 10.47 -4.48 -4.78
CA THR A 27 11.34 -3.45 -4.20
C THR A 27 10.54 -2.64 -3.18
N TYR A 28 11.08 -2.51 -1.97
CA TYR A 28 10.45 -1.77 -0.89
C TYR A 28 11.13 -0.42 -0.66
N PHE A 29 10.34 0.61 -0.41
CA PHE A 29 10.81 1.96 -0.12
C PHE A 29 10.21 2.47 1.19
N LEU A 30 11.06 3.09 2.01
CA LEU A 30 10.61 3.90 3.13
C LEU A 30 10.13 5.24 2.59
N THR A 31 8.87 5.58 2.85
CA THR A 31 8.25 6.83 2.39
C THR A 31 7.71 7.63 3.58
N PRO A 32 7.69 8.97 3.52
CA PRO A 32 6.98 9.75 4.52
C PRO A 32 5.45 9.52 4.42
N PRO A 33 4.65 9.90 5.44
CA PRO A 33 3.19 9.78 5.40
C PRO A 33 2.53 10.58 4.26
N THR A 34 3.20 11.65 3.83
CA THR A 34 2.76 12.51 2.72
C THR A 34 3.96 12.86 1.85
N MET A 35 3.79 12.83 0.53
CA MET A 35 4.80 13.24 -0.44
C MET A 35 4.14 13.84 -1.68
N SER A 36 4.89 14.59 -2.47
CA SER A 36 4.48 15.07 -3.80
C SER A 36 4.65 13.97 -4.87
N ILE A 37 4.05 14.18 -6.05
CA ILE A 37 4.25 13.30 -7.22
C ILE A 37 5.73 13.25 -7.63
N ASP A 38 6.43 14.38 -7.59
CA ASP A 38 7.85 14.45 -7.95
C ASP A 38 8.72 13.63 -6.99
N GLU A 39 8.46 13.73 -5.68
CA GLU A 39 9.14 12.90 -4.68
C GLU A 39 8.80 11.42 -4.85
N LEU A 40 7.55 11.09 -5.21
CA LEU A 40 7.13 9.71 -5.46
C LEU A 40 7.92 9.13 -6.64
N GLN A 41 8.00 9.87 -7.74
CA GLN A 41 8.75 9.50 -8.93
C GLN A 41 10.24 9.33 -8.63
N GLN A 42 10.86 10.29 -7.93
CA GLN A 42 12.28 10.22 -7.59
C GLN A 42 12.61 9.05 -6.67
N THR A 43 11.72 8.77 -5.70
CA THR A 43 11.94 7.72 -4.69
C THR A 43 11.74 6.33 -5.27
N THR A 44 10.65 6.12 -6.02
CA THR A 44 10.19 4.78 -6.43
C THR A 44 10.48 4.45 -7.90
N SER A 45 10.92 5.46 -8.68
CA SER A 45 11.01 5.40 -10.14
C SER A 45 9.66 5.10 -10.84
N ILE A 46 8.53 5.35 -10.16
CA ILE A 46 7.21 5.32 -10.80
C ILE A 46 7.13 6.49 -11.78
N SER A 47 6.63 6.23 -12.98
CA SER A 47 6.36 7.26 -13.99
C SER A 47 4.85 7.46 -14.17
N GLU A 48 4.47 8.56 -14.80
CA GLU A 48 3.07 8.80 -15.17
C GLU A 48 2.53 7.63 -16.00
N SER A 49 1.29 7.20 -15.71
CA SER A 49 0.58 6.14 -16.45
C SER A 49 1.40 4.85 -16.62
N SER A 50 2.14 4.44 -15.59
CA SER A 50 3.03 3.27 -15.64
C SER A 50 2.55 2.06 -14.84
N LEU A 51 1.63 2.25 -13.89
CA LEU A 51 1.14 1.18 -13.01
C LEU A 51 -0.14 0.53 -13.54
N ASP A 52 -0.21 -0.80 -13.50
CA ASP A 52 -1.43 -1.54 -13.82
C ASP A 52 -2.40 -1.63 -12.63
N LEU A 53 -1.87 -1.66 -11.40
CA LEU A 53 -2.64 -1.84 -10.17
C LEU A 53 -2.00 -1.07 -9.00
N VAL A 54 -2.82 -0.37 -8.22
CA VAL A 54 -2.47 0.13 -6.89
C VAL A 54 -3.30 -0.61 -5.85
N THR A 55 -2.65 -1.12 -4.80
CA THR A 55 -3.32 -1.84 -3.71
C THR A 55 -3.13 -1.16 -2.37
N VAL A 56 -4.18 -1.15 -1.55
CA VAL A 56 -4.11 -0.73 -0.14
C VAL A 56 -4.78 -1.79 0.74
N ALA A 57 -3.99 -2.49 1.53
CA ALA A 57 -4.49 -3.48 2.50
C ALA A 57 -4.38 -2.89 3.90
N GLU A 58 -5.49 -2.68 4.60
CA GLU A 58 -5.60 -2.11 5.96
C GLU A 58 -5.17 -0.65 6.13
N ALA A 59 -4.28 -0.11 5.29
CA ALA A 59 -3.63 1.18 5.56
C ALA A 59 -4.42 2.43 5.12
N LEU A 60 -5.58 2.27 4.46
CA LEU A 60 -6.26 3.39 3.77
C LEU A 60 -6.62 4.54 4.74
N HIS A 61 -6.99 4.21 5.98
CA HIS A 61 -7.39 5.18 6.99
C HIS A 61 -6.24 6.07 7.51
N TRP A 62 -4.99 5.71 7.23
CA TRP A 62 -3.81 6.50 7.60
C TRP A 62 -3.36 7.47 6.50
N LEU A 63 -3.90 7.37 5.29
CA LEU A 63 -3.43 8.14 4.14
C LEU A 63 -4.09 9.52 4.06
N ASP A 64 -3.35 10.52 3.56
CA ASP A 64 -3.96 11.73 2.99
C ASP A 64 -4.68 11.34 1.69
N LEU A 65 -5.99 11.09 1.80
CA LEU A 65 -6.80 10.59 0.69
C LEU A 65 -6.82 11.54 -0.51
N HIS A 66 -6.77 12.86 -0.29
CA HIS A 66 -6.81 13.82 -1.39
C HIS A 66 -5.54 13.69 -2.25
N ASN A 67 -4.38 13.74 -1.59
CA ASN A 67 -3.09 13.60 -2.25
C ASN A 67 -2.91 12.20 -2.83
N PHE A 68 -3.27 11.16 -2.08
CA PHE A 68 -3.20 9.77 -2.50
C PHE A 68 -3.98 9.53 -3.80
N TYR A 69 -5.25 9.95 -3.89
CA TYR A 69 -6.03 9.74 -5.11
C TYR A 69 -5.50 10.54 -6.31
N ALA A 70 -4.86 11.70 -6.08
CA ALA A 70 -4.18 12.44 -7.14
C ALA A 70 -2.98 11.66 -7.70
N GLN A 71 -2.14 11.11 -6.81
CA GLN A 71 -1.00 10.27 -7.18
C GLN A 71 -1.44 8.99 -7.90
N VAL A 72 -2.49 8.32 -7.41
CA VAL A 72 -3.03 7.11 -8.04
C VAL A 72 -3.53 7.39 -9.45
N LYS A 73 -4.28 8.47 -9.66
CA LYS A 73 -4.77 8.87 -10.99
C LYS A 73 -3.63 9.21 -11.96
N TRP A 74 -2.55 9.78 -11.44
CA TRP A 74 -1.35 10.10 -12.21
C TRP A 74 -0.55 8.83 -12.57
N ALA A 75 -0.36 7.92 -11.61
CA ALA A 75 0.48 6.74 -11.79
C ALA A 75 -0.19 5.61 -12.59
N LEU A 76 -1.52 5.45 -12.50
CA LEU A 76 -2.24 4.35 -13.15
C LEU A 76 -2.32 4.52 -14.67
N LYS A 77 -2.07 3.42 -15.39
CA LYS A 77 -2.27 3.32 -16.84
C LYS A 77 -3.73 3.64 -17.19
N LYS A 78 -3.92 4.37 -18.29
CA LYS A 78 -5.26 4.67 -18.83
C LYS A 78 -5.53 3.80 -20.06
N PRO A 79 -6.76 3.27 -20.25
CA PRO A 79 -7.94 3.44 -19.41
C PRO A 79 -8.13 2.38 -18.30
N ASN A 80 -7.25 1.37 -18.23
CA ASN A 80 -7.53 0.12 -17.51
C ASN A 80 -6.82 -0.05 -16.16
N GLY A 81 -6.09 0.95 -15.67
CA GLY A 81 -5.44 0.90 -14.38
C GLY A 81 -6.45 0.81 -13.24
N LEU A 82 -6.16 -0.03 -12.25
CA LEU A 82 -7.09 -0.31 -11.14
C LEU A 82 -6.52 0.15 -9.80
N ILE A 83 -7.40 0.61 -8.92
CA ILE A 83 -7.13 0.69 -7.48
C ILE A 83 -8.00 -0.33 -6.75
N ALA A 84 -7.38 -1.09 -5.85
CA ALA A 84 -8.07 -2.01 -4.95
C ALA A 84 -7.68 -1.70 -3.51
N ALA A 85 -8.66 -1.31 -2.69
CA ALA A 85 -8.47 -1.11 -1.26
C ALA A 85 -9.36 -2.09 -0.49
N TRP A 86 -8.81 -2.74 0.52
CA TRP A 86 -9.55 -3.70 1.34
C TRP A 86 -9.11 -3.66 2.80
N CYS A 87 -10.00 -4.21 3.62
CA CYS A 87 -9.83 -4.39 5.05
C CYS A 87 -10.35 -5.80 5.39
N TYR A 88 -9.86 -6.40 6.46
CA TYR A 88 -10.46 -7.58 7.10
C TYR A 88 -11.27 -7.15 8.33
N THR A 89 -12.12 -8.05 8.81
CA THR A 89 -13.14 -7.78 9.83
C THR A 89 -12.58 -7.23 11.15
N PRO A 90 -13.37 -6.40 11.87
CA PRO A 90 -12.88 -5.57 12.99
C PRO A 90 -12.57 -6.32 14.28
N MET A 91 -12.77 -7.63 14.34
CA MET A 91 -12.54 -8.43 15.54
C MET A 91 -11.38 -9.40 15.29
N PRO A 92 -10.16 -9.04 15.71
CA PRO A 92 -9.09 -10.02 15.80
C PRO A 92 -9.50 -11.10 16.81
N GLU A 93 -9.66 -12.33 16.36
CA GLU A 93 -9.84 -13.49 17.24
C GLU A 93 -8.46 -13.93 17.76
N VAL A 94 -8.31 -13.96 19.07
CA VAL A 94 -7.05 -14.30 19.74
C VAL A 94 -7.22 -15.58 20.57
N ASN A 95 -8.23 -15.60 21.44
CA ASN A 95 -8.70 -16.76 22.21
C ASN A 95 -9.94 -16.37 23.04
N ASP A 96 -10.68 -17.38 23.51
CA ASP A 96 -11.89 -17.22 24.32
C ASP A 96 -11.80 -16.17 25.44
N LYS A 97 -10.64 -16.04 26.13
CA LYS A 97 -10.48 -15.08 27.23
C LYS A 97 -10.34 -13.65 26.77
N VAL A 98 -9.67 -13.42 25.63
CA VAL A 98 -9.45 -12.09 25.06
C VAL A 98 -10.67 -11.65 24.27
N ASP A 99 -11.26 -12.57 23.50
CA ASP A 99 -12.37 -12.27 22.58
C ASP A 99 -13.65 -11.92 23.36
N ALA A 100 -13.84 -12.50 24.55
CA ALA A 100 -14.95 -12.17 25.45
C ALA A 100 -14.95 -10.73 25.98
N VAL A 101 -13.81 -10.00 25.93
CA VAL A 101 -13.73 -8.59 26.33
C VAL A 101 -14.30 -7.65 25.25
N PHE A 102 -14.27 -8.09 24.00
CA PHE A 102 -14.65 -7.29 22.83
C PHE A 102 -15.96 -7.76 22.17
N GLY A 103 -16.54 -8.87 22.64
CA GLY A 103 -17.90 -9.30 22.28
C GLY A 103 -18.98 -8.38 22.88
N PRO A 104 -20.21 -8.37 22.32
CA PRO A 104 -21.34 -7.64 22.91
C PRO A 104 -21.70 -8.10 24.32
#